data_AF-A0A5E4KHI1-F1
#
_entry.id   AF-A0A5E4KHI1-F1
#
_cell.length_a   1.000
_cell.length_b   1.000
_cell.length_c   1.000
_cell.angle_alpha   90.00
_cell.angle_beta   90.00
_cell.angle_gamma   90.00
#
_symmetry.space_group_name_H-M   'P 1'
#
loop_
_entity.id
_entity.type
_entity.pdbx_description
1 polymer ?
#
loop_
_entity_poly.entity_id
_entity_poly.type
_entity_poly.pdbx_seq_one_letter_code
_entity_poly.pdbx_strand_id
1 'polypeptide(L)'
;MPNAYTHYVIWISRRKRHHGSASVDIVVPAPPPSVMTPGDIFQAPWAPPSISWTDDSGSHSANFAFWSITGGTNGALASTANTPPPVNVGNADIVAKAWYISGGNGPGEAGVLIDAFDVGLGDFVDDDFVTVVPDGSLTAEANNDGFVPTASLENINAYASIHTVPFSDWKVVVGTETVNNEDLQAKAQSTAIAFAFYQATSGVGPVLQPGRYAAGTWVSWGVMVDGGGPTGAGPVPPWNPYIRELAAGLALADAASKVSPRLRANVLDLAAKQVSIATDAIKKKMQATKNAESD
;
A
#
# COMPACT_ATOMS: atom_id res chain seq x y z
N MET A 1 -16.01 16.96 12.35
CA MET A 1 -16.61 16.95 11.00
C MET A 1 -15.56 16.35 10.09
N PRO A 2 -15.89 15.32 9.31
CA PRO A 2 -14.98 14.77 8.32
C PRO A 2 -14.65 15.81 7.26
N ASN A 3 -13.47 15.70 6.69
CA ASN A 3 -13.01 16.49 5.55
C ASN A 3 -12.96 15.63 4.29
N ALA A 4 -13.13 16.25 3.12
CA ALA A 4 -12.89 15.60 1.84
C ALA A 4 -11.67 16.24 1.16
N TYR A 5 -10.69 15.41 0.83
CA TYR A 5 -9.46 15.76 0.13
C TYR A 5 -9.51 15.21 -1.29
N THR A 6 -9.10 16.02 -2.26
CA THR A 6 -8.97 15.60 -3.67
C THR A 6 -7.56 15.87 -4.15
N HIS A 7 -6.92 14.83 -4.67
CA HIS A 7 -5.55 14.86 -5.18
C HIS A 7 -5.51 14.38 -6.63
N TYR A 8 -4.64 14.98 -7.43
CA TYR A 8 -4.29 14.49 -8.77
C TYR A 8 -2.85 14.03 -8.69
N VAL A 9 -2.61 12.75 -8.90
CA VAL A 9 -1.34 12.11 -8.55
C VAL A 9 -0.82 11.32 -9.74
N ILE A 10 0.48 11.42 -10.04
CA ILE A 10 1.13 10.59 -11.05
C ILE A 10 1.67 9.33 -10.41
N TRP A 11 1.38 8.17 -10.98
CA TRP A 11 2.11 6.94 -10.70
C TRP A 11 3.50 7.00 -11.33
N ILE A 12 4.51 6.72 -10.52
CA ILE A 12 5.91 6.64 -10.94
C ILE A 12 6.32 5.17 -10.89
N SER A 13 6.73 4.65 -12.04
CA SER A 13 7.32 3.32 -12.14
C SER A 13 8.54 3.22 -11.22
N ARG A 14 8.46 2.32 -10.24
CA ARG A 14 9.56 1.98 -9.34
C ARG A 14 10.46 0.94 -10.02
N ARG A 15 11.15 1.30 -11.11
CA ARG A 15 12.12 0.41 -11.83
C ARG A 15 13.17 -0.26 -10.92
N LYS A 16 13.31 0.23 -9.70
CA LYS A 16 13.93 -0.45 -8.58
C LYS A 16 13.16 0.03 -7.35
N ARG A 17 12.47 -0.86 -6.63
CA ARG A 17 11.72 -0.52 -5.40
C ARG A 17 12.69 -0.10 -4.28
N HIS A 18 13.22 1.11 -4.41
CA HIS A 18 13.89 1.85 -3.36
C HIS A 18 12.84 2.60 -2.56
N HIS A 19 12.96 2.58 -1.22
CA HIS A 19 12.04 3.23 -0.29
C HIS A 19 11.73 4.68 -0.72
N GLY A 20 10.54 4.89 -1.26
CA GLY A 20 10.08 6.15 -1.84
C GLY A 20 8.62 6.04 -2.29
N SER A 21 7.92 7.17 -2.38
CA SER A 21 6.52 7.21 -2.82
C SER A 21 6.39 6.64 -4.24
N ALA A 22 5.35 5.82 -4.53
CA ALA A 22 4.99 5.43 -5.91
C ALA A 22 4.36 6.60 -6.68
N SER A 23 4.33 7.77 -6.08
CA SER A 23 3.39 8.80 -6.44
C SER A 23 3.93 10.20 -6.19
N VAL A 24 3.58 11.12 -7.08
CA VAL A 24 3.85 12.56 -6.93
C VAL A 24 2.55 13.31 -7.17
N ASP A 25 2.18 14.20 -6.24
CA ASP A 25 1.04 15.10 -6.40
C ASP A 25 1.37 16.15 -7.45
N ILE A 26 0.46 16.33 -8.39
CA ILE A 26 0.58 17.23 -9.53
C ILE A 26 0.12 18.63 -9.14
N VAL A 27 -0.80 18.71 -8.17
CA VAL A 27 -1.38 19.96 -7.71
C VAL A 27 -0.76 20.31 -6.37
N VAL A 28 0.34 21.07 -6.42
CA VAL A 28 1.01 21.58 -5.24
C VAL A 28 0.84 23.10 -5.15
N PRO A 29 0.23 23.64 -4.08
CA PRO A 29 -0.39 22.93 -2.96
C PRO A 29 -1.75 22.30 -3.33
N ALA A 30 -2.08 21.19 -2.66
CA ALA A 30 -3.39 20.56 -2.81
C ALA A 30 -4.52 21.55 -2.45
N PRO A 31 -5.69 21.48 -3.12
CA PRO A 31 -6.83 22.32 -2.76
C PRO A 31 -7.23 22.11 -1.29
N PRO A 32 -7.73 23.17 -0.61
CA PRO A 32 -8.15 23.05 0.77
C PRO A 32 -9.27 21.99 0.90
N PRO A 33 -9.30 21.23 2.01
CA PRO A 33 -10.34 20.23 2.21
C PRO A 33 -11.73 20.86 2.27
N SER A 34 -12.71 20.16 1.69
CA SER A 34 -14.12 20.49 1.88
C SER A 34 -14.60 19.90 3.21
N VAL A 35 -15.14 20.74 4.09
CA VAL A 35 -15.77 20.27 5.33
C VAL A 35 -17.08 19.56 4.99
N MET A 36 -17.25 18.35 5.50
CA MET A 36 -18.40 17.49 5.25
C MET A 36 -19.13 17.13 6.55
N THR A 37 -20.38 16.72 6.42
CA THR A 37 -21.20 16.19 7.52
C THR A 37 -21.45 14.69 7.29
N PRO A 38 -21.38 13.84 8.32
CA PRO A 38 -21.79 12.44 8.19
C PRO A 38 -23.23 12.34 7.66
N GLY A 39 -23.44 11.51 6.64
CA GLY A 39 -24.71 11.42 5.90
C GLY A 39 -24.74 12.21 4.59
N ASP A 40 -23.76 13.11 4.36
CA ASP A 40 -23.57 13.74 3.06
C ASP A 40 -23.16 12.72 1.99
N ILE A 41 -23.30 13.12 0.73
CA ILE A 41 -22.77 12.40 -0.42
C ILE A 41 -21.57 13.17 -0.96
N PHE A 42 -20.41 12.54 -0.98
CA PHE A 42 -19.25 13.07 -1.68
C PHE A 42 -19.23 12.55 -3.12
N GLN A 43 -19.14 13.48 -4.06
CA GLN A 43 -18.87 13.18 -5.47
C GLN A 43 -17.49 13.75 -5.80
N ALA A 44 -16.53 12.87 -6.12
CA ALA A 44 -15.26 13.33 -6.63
C ALA A 44 -15.48 14.11 -7.93
N PRO A 45 -14.74 15.20 -8.17
CA PRO A 45 -14.85 15.97 -9.40
C PRO A 45 -14.49 15.11 -10.61
N TRP A 46 -14.85 15.57 -11.80
CA TRP A 46 -14.43 14.94 -13.04
C TRP A 46 -12.90 15.05 -13.19
N ALA A 47 -12.23 13.91 -13.38
CA ALA A 47 -10.81 13.85 -13.71
C ALA A 47 -10.60 14.00 -15.22
N PRO A 48 -9.85 14.99 -15.70
CA PRO A 48 -9.52 15.11 -17.12
C PRO A 48 -8.82 13.84 -17.65
N PRO A 49 -9.18 13.32 -18.84
CA PRO A 49 -8.53 12.15 -19.45
C PRO A 49 -7.03 12.30 -19.66
N SER A 50 -6.59 13.53 -19.89
CA SER A 50 -5.18 13.90 -19.90
C SER A 50 -5.00 15.24 -19.19
N ILE A 51 -3.83 15.39 -18.59
CA ILE A 51 -3.39 16.61 -17.93
C ILE A 51 -1.97 16.93 -18.37
N SER A 52 -1.64 18.21 -18.37
CA SER A 52 -0.30 18.70 -18.64
C SER A 52 0.12 19.65 -17.54
N TRP A 53 1.38 19.59 -17.14
CA TRP A 53 1.98 20.53 -16.20
C TRP A 53 3.39 20.88 -16.66
N THR A 54 3.94 21.96 -16.10
CA THR A 54 5.32 22.38 -16.34
C THR A 54 6.00 22.56 -14.99
N ASP A 55 7.19 22.00 -14.86
CA ASP A 55 8.07 22.18 -13.72
C ASP A 55 9.50 22.50 -14.19
N ASP A 56 10.46 22.56 -13.27
CA ASP A 56 11.86 22.87 -13.57
C ASP A 56 12.53 21.87 -14.55
N SER A 57 11.95 20.68 -14.71
CA SER A 57 12.42 19.65 -15.64
C SER A 57 11.74 19.68 -17.01
N GLY A 58 10.77 20.58 -17.21
CA GLY A 58 10.13 20.85 -18.50
C GLY A 58 8.62 20.68 -18.49
N SER A 59 8.06 20.53 -19.69
CA SER A 59 6.62 20.26 -19.88
C SER A 59 6.37 18.76 -19.91
N HIS A 60 5.36 18.35 -19.15
CA HIS A 60 4.97 16.96 -19.01
C HIS A 60 3.50 16.78 -19.32
N SER A 61 3.12 15.55 -19.64
CA SER A 61 1.73 15.14 -19.75
C SER A 61 1.51 13.75 -19.16
N ALA A 62 0.32 13.54 -18.62
CA ALA A 62 -0.09 12.26 -18.06
C ALA A 62 -1.55 11.97 -18.42
N ASN A 63 -1.85 10.68 -18.58
CA ASN A 63 -3.19 10.19 -18.88
C ASN A 63 -3.85 9.62 -17.64
N PHE A 64 -5.14 9.86 -17.47
CA PHE A 64 -5.92 9.33 -16.36
C PHE A 64 -5.96 7.80 -16.40
N ALA A 65 -5.72 7.18 -15.25
CA ALA A 65 -5.76 5.74 -15.08
C ALA A 65 -7.02 5.31 -14.31
N PHE A 66 -7.15 5.77 -13.06
CA PHE A 66 -8.28 5.45 -12.19
C PHE A 66 -8.38 6.40 -10.99
N TRP A 67 -9.55 6.44 -10.38
CA TRP A 67 -9.78 7.00 -9.05
C TRP A 67 -9.58 5.96 -7.97
N SER A 68 -8.97 6.36 -6.85
CA SER A 68 -9.04 5.67 -5.58
C SER A 68 -9.71 6.59 -4.55
N ILE A 69 -10.72 6.08 -3.85
CA ILE A 69 -11.44 6.83 -2.83
C ILE A 69 -11.50 6.00 -1.54
N THR A 70 -11.00 6.55 -0.44
CA THR A 70 -11.05 5.92 0.89
C THR A 70 -11.90 6.75 1.87
N GLY A 71 -12.25 6.16 3.00
CA GLY A 71 -13.01 6.83 4.09
C GLY A 71 -14.53 6.80 3.96
N GLY A 72 -15.07 6.37 2.82
CA GLY A 72 -16.52 6.21 2.62
C GLY A 72 -17.13 5.12 3.49
N THR A 73 -18.42 5.24 3.85
CA THR A 73 -19.09 4.24 4.73
C THR A 73 -19.21 2.87 4.09
N ASN A 74 -19.18 2.79 2.75
CA ASN A 74 -19.33 1.56 2.00
C ASN A 74 -17.97 0.86 1.75
N GLY A 75 -16.90 1.35 2.40
CA GLY A 75 -15.53 0.94 2.16
C GLY A 75 -14.86 1.79 1.09
N ALA A 76 -13.60 1.44 0.82
CA ALA A 76 -12.83 2.08 -0.23
C ALA A 76 -13.25 1.61 -1.62
N LEU A 77 -12.98 2.45 -2.62
CA LEU A 77 -13.40 2.26 -4.00
C LEU A 77 -12.24 2.54 -4.95
N ALA A 78 -12.13 1.72 -6.00
CA ALA A 78 -11.35 2.01 -7.20
C ALA A 78 -12.26 2.09 -8.42
N SER A 79 -12.06 3.09 -9.30
CA SER A 79 -12.92 3.30 -10.48
C SER A 79 -12.13 3.84 -11.66
N THR A 80 -12.25 3.21 -12.82
CA THR A 80 -11.63 3.67 -14.08
C THR A 80 -12.47 4.71 -14.83
N ALA A 81 -13.64 5.08 -14.31
CA ALA A 81 -14.43 6.18 -14.87
C ALA A 81 -13.85 7.54 -14.45
N ASN A 82 -13.73 8.47 -15.40
CA ASN A 82 -13.28 9.85 -15.14
C ASN A 82 -14.12 10.57 -14.07
N THR A 83 -15.40 10.23 -13.97
CA THR A 83 -16.26 10.56 -12.82
C THR A 83 -16.58 9.26 -12.08
N PRO A 84 -16.03 9.03 -10.89
CA PRO A 84 -16.28 7.81 -10.14
C PRO A 84 -17.67 7.86 -9.51
N PRO A 85 -18.25 6.71 -9.11
CA PRO A 85 -19.47 6.67 -8.33
C PRO A 85 -19.40 7.54 -7.06
N PRO A 86 -20.52 8.15 -6.64
CA PRO A 86 -20.57 8.90 -5.38
C PRO A 86 -20.37 7.98 -4.17
N VAL A 87 -19.80 8.52 -3.10
CA VAL A 87 -19.56 7.81 -1.83
C VAL A 87 -20.29 8.49 -0.69
N ASN A 88 -20.83 7.68 0.22
CA ASN A 88 -21.48 8.16 1.44
C ASN A 88 -20.43 8.59 2.46
N VAL A 89 -20.60 9.79 3.01
CA VAL A 89 -19.69 10.34 4.02
C VAL A 89 -20.03 9.77 5.39
N GLY A 90 -19.02 9.17 6.02
CA GLY A 90 -19.10 8.63 7.38
C GLY A 90 -18.50 9.57 8.40
N ASN A 91 -17.84 8.99 9.42
CA ASN A 91 -17.12 9.76 10.44
C ASN A 91 -15.63 9.95 10.12
N ALA A 92 -15.12 9.25 9.09
CA ALA A 92 -13.74 9.36 8.64
C ALA A 92 -13.63 10.39 7.52
N ASP A 93 -12.43 10.95 7.37
CA ASP A 93 -12.11 11.82 6.24
C ASP A 93 -12.15 11.02 4.93
N ILE A 94 -12.64 11.67 3.88
CA ILE A 94 -12.63 11.13 2.52
C ILE A 94 -11.34 11.56 1.84
N VAL A 95 -10.60 10.60 1.30
CA VAL A 95 -9.42 10.89 0.46
C VAL A 95 -9.68 10.34 -0.94
N ALA A 96 -9.81 11.24 -1.91
CA ALA A 96 -9.99 10.91 -3.32
C ALA A 96 -8.72 11.25 -4.11
N LYS A 97 -8.06 10.23 -4.67
CA LYS A 97 -6.89 10.38 -5.53
C LYS A 97 -7.25 9.98 -6.96
N ALA A 98 -7.10 10.91 -7.92
CA ALA A 98 -7.08 10.59 -9.34
C ALA A 98 -5.66 10.23 -9.73
N TRP A 99 -5.44 8.97 -10.12
CA TRP A 99 -4.16 8.47 -10.56
C TRP A 99 -3.97 8.68 -12.06
N TYR A 100 -2.79 9.20 -12.41
CA TYR A 100 -2.35 9.48 -13.77
C TYR A 100 -1.06 8.73 -14.08
N ILE A 101 -0.84 8.46 -15.35
CA ILE A 101 0.36 7.78 -15.84
C ILE A 101 1.03 8.70 -16.84
N SER A 102 2.30 9.04 -16.61
CA SER A 102 3.07 9.88 -17.51
C SER A 102 3.14 9.25 -18.91
N GLY A 103 2.85 10.04 -19.94
CA GLY A 103 3.07 9.63 -21.32
C GLY A 103 4.56 9.64 -21.61
N GLY A 104 5.17 8.46 -21.78
CA GLY A 104 6.61 8.35 -21.99
C GLY A 104 7.06 6.99 -22.50
N ASN A 105 6.78 6.71 -23.78
CA ASN A 105 7.44 5.64 -24.52
C ASN A 105 8.83 6.11 -24.96
N GLY A 106 9.83 6.00 -24.09
CA GLY A 106 11.22 5.88 -24.55
C GLY A 106 11.41 4.49 -25.19
N PRO A 107 12.41 4.29 -26.08
CA PRO A 107 12.73 3.00 -26.68
C PRO A 107 13.36 2.09 -25.62
N GLY A 108 12.56 1.69 -24.64
CA GLY A 108 12.89 0.62 -23.71
C GLY A 108 12.64 -0.73 -24.38
N GLU A 109 13.22 -1.76 -23.79
CA GLU A 109 12.85 -3.14 -24.07
C GLU A 109 11.33 -3.31 -23.97
N ALA A 110 10.76 -4.09 -24.88
CA ALA A 110 9.34 -4.45 -24.81
C ALA A 110 9.08 -5.15 -23.47
N GLY A 111 8.08 -4.69 -22.74
CA GLY A 111 7.74 -5.27 -21.45
C GLY A 111 6.48 -4.66 -20.85
N VAL A 112 6.01 -5.33 -19.80
CA VAL A 112 4.86 -4.88 -19.02
C VAL A 112 5.35 -4.30 -17.71
N LEU A 113 4.94 -3.07 -17.43
CA LEU A 113 5.09 -2.50 -16.10
C LEU A 113 3.91 -2.91 -15.22
N ILE A 114 4.22 -3.43 -14.04
CA ILE A 114 3.24 -3.95 -13.08
C ILE A 114 3.44 -3.35 -11.69
N ASP A 115 2.35 -3.23 -10.95
CA ASP A 115 2.39 -2.86 -9.54
C ASP A 115 1.16 -3.38 -8.80
N ALA A 116 1.23 -3.47 -7.48
CA ALA A 116 0.13 -3.91 -6.63
C ALA A 116 -0.53 -2.73 -5.92
N PHE A 117 -1.84 -2.62 -6.01
CA PHE A 117 -2.64 -1.55 -5.43
C PHE A 117 -3.58 -2.10 -4.35
N ASP A 118 -3.44 -1.61 -3.12
CA ASP A 118 -4.38 -1.92 -2.04
C ASP A 118 -5.48 -0.86 -2.04
N VAL A 119 -6.71 -1.28 -2.38
CA VAL A 119 -7.86 -0.39 -2.48
C VAL A 119 -8.21 0.21 -1.11
N GLY A 120 -8.06 -0.57 -0.03
CA GLY A 120 -8.33 -0.13 1.33
C GLY A 120 -7.36 0.96 1.81
N LEU A 121 -6.08 0.84 1.44
CA LEU A 121 -5.06 1.86 1.72
C LEU A 121 -5.17 3.06 0.76
N GLY A 122 -5.68 2.84 -0.45
CA GLY A 122 -5.69 3.85 -1.51
C GLY A 122 -4.29 4.20 -2.00
N ASP A 123 -3.39 3.21 -2.03
CA ASP A 123 -2.01 3.37 -2.45
C ASP A 123 -1.40 2.06 -2.99
N PHE A 124 -0.26 2.21 -3.65
CA PHE A 124 0.55 1.09 -4.12
C PHE A 124 1.39 0.52 -2.97
N VAL A 125 1.43 -0.81 -2.90
CA VAL A 125 2.14 -1.55 -1.86
C VAL A 125 3.52 -2.00 -2.33
N ASP A 126 4.46 -2.02 -1.39
CA ASP A 126 5.80 -2.55 -1.61
C ASP A 126 5.84 -3.99 -1.08
N ASP A 127 5.32 -4.93 -1.89
CA ASP A 127 5.23 -6.35 -1.55
C ASP A 127 5.36 -7.24 -2.79
N ASP A 128 5.76 -8.48 -2.59
CA ASP A 128 5.71 -9.51 -3.62
C ASP A 128 4.23 -9.85 -3.89
N PHE A 129 3.84 -9.86 -5.16
CA PHE A 129 2.44 -9.98 -5.55
C PHE A 129 2.22 -10.81 -6.81
N VAL A 130 3.28 -11.27 -7.50
CA VAL A 130 3.16 -12.08 -8.71
C VAL A 130 4.13 -13.26 -8.78
N THR A 131 3.80 -14.23 -9.61
CA THR A 131 4.74 -15.17 -10.25
C THR A 131 4.66 -15.02 -11.77
N VAL A 132 5.77 -15.24 -12.47
CA VAL A 132 5.82 -15.21 -13.95
C VAL A 132 6.02 -16.61 -14.50
N VAL A 133 5.26 -16.98 -15.54
CA VAL A 133 5.39 -18.26 -16.27
C VAL A 133 5.25 -18.06 -17.78
N PRO A 134 5.93 -18.84 -18.63
CA PRO A 134 6.79 -19.97 -18.27
C PRO A 134 8.16 -19.55 -17.74
N ASP A 135 8.61 -18.31 -17.94
CA ASP A 135 9.92 -17.88 -17.44
C ASP A 135 9.87 -17.46 -15.96
N GLY A 136 9.96 -18.47 -15.09
CA GLY A 136 10.00 -18.26 -13.64
C GLY A 136 11.17 -17.40 -13.16
N SER A 137 12.24 -17.25 -13.95
CA SER A 137 13.39 -16.42 -13.57
C SER A 137 13.04 -14.92 -13.50
N LEU A 138 12.02 -14.50 -14.24
CA LEU A 138 11.52 -13.12 -14.24
C LEU A 138 10.72 -12.76 -12.98
N THR A 139 10.33 -13.73 -12.15
CA THR A 139 9.48 -13.48 -10.96
C THR A 139 10.13 -12.53 -9.97
N ALA A 140 11.44 -12.65 -9.74
CA ALA A 140 12.13 -11.79 -8.79
C ALA A 140 12.21 -10.34 -9.30
N GLU A 141 12.50 -10.13 -10.58
CA GLU A 141 12.53 -8.80 -11.20
C GLU A 141 11.13 -8.20 -11.30
N ALA A 142 10.11 -9.01 -11.62
CA ALA A 142 8.72 -8.58 -11.65
C ALA A 142 8.27 -7.96 -10.32
N ASN A 143 8.64 -8.58 -9.20
CA ASN A 143 8.28 -8.09 -7.86
C ASN A 143 9.20 -6.97 -7.34
N ASN A 144 10.48 -6.94 -7.75
CA ASN A 144 11.43 -5.91 -7.29
C ASN A 144 11.39 -4.61 -8.10
N ASP A 145 11.22 -4.73 -9.41
CA ASP A 145 11.37 -3.62 -10.35
C ASP A 145 10.04 -3.24 -11.01
N GLY A 146 9.00 -4.06 -10.79
CA GLY A 146 7.68 -3.85 -11.40
C GLY A 146 7.74 -3.92 -12.92
N PHE A 147 8.65 -4.70 -13.49
CA PHE A 147 8.84 -4.83 -14.93
C PHE A 147 9.01 -6.29 -15.33
N VAL A 148 8.29 -6.70 -16.37
CA VAL A 148 8.41 -8.03 -16.98
C VAL A 148 8.74 -7.86 -18.45
N PRO A 149 9.97 -8.23 -18.88
CA PRO A 149 10.32 -8.25 -20.30
C PRO A 149 9.37 -9.17 -21.09
N THR A 150 8.96 -8.74 -22.28
CA THR A 150 8.06 -9.51 -23.16
C THR A 150 8.77 -10.00 -24.42
N ALA A 151 10.02 -10.45 -24.29
CA ALA A 151 10.72 -11.09 -25.41
C ALA A 151 9.90 -12.27 -25.97
N SER A 152 9.30 -13.05 -25.07
CA SER A 152 8.30 -14.09 -25.28
C SER A 152 6.95 -13.71 -24.67
N LEU A 153 5.94 -14.55 -24.93
CA LEU A 153 4.68 -14.46 -24.20
C LEU A 153 4.92 -14.90 -22.76
N GLU A 154 4.50 -14.07 -21.82
CA GLU A 154 4.55 -14.35 -20.39
C GLU A 154 3.14 -14.26 -19.79
N ASN A 155 2.84 -15.13 -18.84
CA ASN A 155 1.70 -15.00 -17.95
C ASN A 155 2.22 -14.50 -16.60
N ILE A 156 1.65 -13.41 -16.12
CA ILE A 156 1.96 -12.78 -14.86
C ILE A 156 0.78 -13.08 -13.94
N ASN A 157 0.96 -14.07 -13.06
CA ASN A 157 -0.09 -14.57 -12.17
C ASN A 157 -0.01 -13.80 -10.85
N ALA A 158 -1.06 -13.06 -10.50
CA ALA A 158 -1.17 -12.40 -9.21
C ALA A 158 -1.34 -13.42 -8.07
N TYR A 159 -0.76 -13.12 -6.91
CA TYR A 159 -1.03 -13.86 -5.68
C TYR A 159 -2.49 -13.67 -5.29
N ALA A 160 -3.10 -14.72 -4.74
CA ALA A 160 -4.49 -14.69 -4.29
C ALA A 160 -4.74 -13.63 -3.19
N SER A 161 -3.70 -13.20 -2.48
CA SER A 161 -3.77 -12.11 -1.51
C SER A 161 -2.39 -11.52 -1.21
N ILE A 162 -2.35 -10.24 -0.86
CA ILE A 162 -1.22 -9.57 -0.21
C ILE A 162 -1.65 -9.13 1.18
N HIS A 163 -0.82 -9.26 2.21
CA HIS A 163 -1.17 -8.83 3.58
C HIS A 163 -2.59 -9.23 4.07
N THR A 164 -3.10 -10.41 3.68
CA THR A 164 -4.48 -10.88 3.94
C THR A 164 -5.62 -10.16 3.19
N VAL A 165 -5.30 -9.21 2.33
CA VAL A 165 -6.22 -8.55 1.41
C VAL A 165 -6.29 -9.37 0.12
N PRO A 166 -7.47 -9.90 -0.27
CA PRO A 166 -7.58 -10.77 -1.42
C PRO A 166 -7.43 -10.01 -2.74
N PHE A 167 -6.90 -10.69 -3.75
CA PHE A 167 -6.90 -10.19 -5.12
C PHE A 167 -8.33 -9.96 -5.59
N SER A 168 -8.53 -8.85 -6.30
CA SER A 168 -9.82 -8.46 -6.84
C SER A 168 -9.82 -8.50 -8.36
N ASP A 169 -8.88 -7.81 -9.01
CA ASP A 169 -8.86 -7.68 -10.46
C ASP A 169 -7.52 -7.13 -10.97
N TRP A 170 -7.21 -7.41 -12.24
CA TRP A 170 -6.18 -6.68 -12.97
C TRP A 170 -6.80 -5.51 -13.72
N LYS A 171 -6.16 -4.34 -13.66
CA LYS A 171 -6.52 -3.20 -14.53
C LYS A 171 -5.38 -2.92 -15.49
N VAL A 172 -5.60 -3.22 -16.76
CA VAL A 172 -4.72 -2.79 -17.86
C VAL A 172 -5.05 -1.34 -18.18
N VAL A 173 -4.11 -0.44 -17.90
CA VAL A 173 -4.27 1.01 -18.04
C VAL A 173 -3.58 1.53 -19.30
N VAL A 174 -2.55 0.81 -19.78
CA VAL A 174 -1.93 1.00 -21.09
C VAL A 174 -1.71 -0.37 -21.72
N GLY A 175 -1.95 -0.50 -23.02
CA GLY A 175 -1.76 -1.74 -23.77
C GLY A 175 -3.07 -2.51 -24.00
N THR A 176 -2.94 -3.74 -24.48
CA THR A 176 -4.09 -4.60 -24.86
C THR A 176 -3.93 -6.03 -24.31
N GLU A 177 -3.23 -6.15 -23.19
CA GLU A 177 -3.01 -7.44 -22.54
C GLU A 177 -4.32 -8.07 -22.10
N THR A 178 -4.33 -9.40 -22.10
CA THR A 178 -5.54 -10.16 -21.75
C THR A 178 -5.50 -10.52 -20.28
N VAL A 179 -6.60 -10.27 -19.59
CA VAL A 179 -6.77 -10.64 -18.19
C VAL A 179 -7.72 -11.83 -18.11
N ASN A 180 -7.33 -12.86 -17.37
CA ASN A 180 -8.17 -13.99 -17.03
C ASN A 180 -8.01 -14.34 -15.55
N ASN A 181 -8.92 -13.83 -14.72
CA ASN A 181 -8.81 -13.89 -13.25
C ASN A 181 -7.49 -13.30 -12.75
N GLU A 182 -6.70 -14.05 -11.99
CA GLU A 182 -5.39 -13.66 -11.47
C GLU A 182 -4.31 -13.57 -12.57
N ASP A 183 -4.59 -14.03 -13.79
CA ASP A 183 -3.58 -14.13 -14.85
C ASP A 183 -3.65 -12.91 -15.78
N LEU A 184 -2.55 -12.16 -15.83
CA LEU A 184 -2.30 -11.17 -16.86
C LEU A 184 -1.40 -11.78 -17.93
N GLN A 185 -1.94 -11.98 -19.13
CA GLN A 185 -1.20 -12.49 -20.27
C GLN A 185 -0.56 -11.33 -21.03
N ALA A 186 0.77 -11.24 -20.90
CA ALA A 186 1.63 -10.32 -21.62
C ALA A 186 2.03 -10.93 -22.98
N LYS A 187 1.57 -10.31 -24.07
CA LYS A 187 1.90 -10.71 -25.45
C LYS A 187 3.39 -10.51 -25.72
N ALA A 188 3.97 -11.40 -26.51
CA ALA A 188 5.34 -11.20 -27.00
C ALA A 188 5.45 -9.86 -27.76
N GLN A 189 6.53 -9.14 -27.49
CA GLN A 189 6.89 -7.84 -28.05
C GLN A 189 5.87 -6.73 -27.75
N SER A 190 5.16 -6.82 -26.62
CA SER A 190 4.19 -5.80 -26.22
C SER A 190 4.74 -4.79 -25.22
N THR A 191 4.09 -3.64 -25.14
CA THR A 191 4.32 -2.64 -24.09
C THR A 191 3.00 -2.32 -23.42
N ALA A 192 2.94 -2.52 -22.11
CA ALA A 192 1.74 -2.32 -21.34
C ALA A 192 2.05 -1.83 -19.93
N ILE A 193 1.04 -1.26 -19.29
CA ILE A 193 1.04 -0.92 -17.87
C ILE A 193 -0.23 -1.52 -17.29
N ALA A 194 -0.09 -2.33 -16.24
CA ALA A 194 -1.19 -3.00 -15.59
C ALA A 194 -1.00 -3.02 -14.06
N PHE A 195 -2.08 -2.96 -13.31
CA PHE A 195 -2.02 -2.99 -11.84
C PHE A 195 -2.90 -4.11 -11.28
N ALA A 196 -2.37 -4.85 -10.31
CA ALA A 196 -3.12 -5.86 -9.57
C ALA A 196 -3.81 -5.18 -8.38
N PHE A 197 -5.15 -5.19 -8.38
CA PHE A 197 -5.96 -4.59 -7.33
C PHE A 197 -6.28 -5.63 -6.26
N TYR A 198 -6.04 -5.26 -5.01
CA TYR A 198 -6.36 -6.04 -3.83
C TYR A 198 -7.40 -5.31 -3.01
N GLN A 199 -8.51 -6.00 -2.70
CA GLN A 199 -9.64 -5.40 -2.01
C GLN A 199 -10.38 -6.43 -1.16
N ALA A 200 -10.51 -6.16 0.14
CA ALA A 200 -11.39 -6.94 0.99
C ALA A 200 -12.84 -6.83 0.48
N THR A 201 -13.52 -7.97 0.31
CA THR A 201 -14.92 -7.98 -0.11
C THR A 201 -15.77 -7.22 0.90
N SER A 202 -16.64 -6.33 0.41
CA SER A 202 -17.58 -5.55 1.21
C SER A 202 -18.68 -6.45 1.80
N GLY A 203 -18.33 -7.32 2.73
CA GLY A 203 -19.25 -8.13 3.49
C GLY A 203 -18.87 -8.01 4.95
N VAL A 204 -19.71 -7.31 5.73
CA VAL A 204 -19.69 -7.14 7.21
C VAL A 204 -18.52 -7.88 7.89
N GLY A 205 -17.31 -7.36 7.69
CA GLY A 205 -16.09 -7.85 8.32
C GLY A 205 -16.01 -7.23 9.70
N PRO A 206 -15.44 -7.91 10.71
CA PRO A 206 -15.49 -7.47 12.09
C PRO A 206 -14.96 -6.03 12.17
N VAL A 207 -15.79 -5.15 12.73
CA VAL A 207 -15.44 -3.77 13.06
C VAL A 207 -14.06 -3.76 13.72
N LEU A 208 -13.05 -3.29 12.99
CA LEU A 208 -11.74 -3.05 13.56
C LEU A 208 -11.92 -1.94 14.59
N GLN A 209 -11.94 -2.32 15.87
CA GLN A 209 -12.01 -1.36 16.96
C GLN A 209 -10.76 -0.47 16.89
N PRO A 210 -10.90 0.85 16.71
CA PRO A 210 -9.78 1.78 16.74
C PRO A 210 -9.13 1.67 18.12
N GLY A 211 -7.89 1.16 18.18
CA GLY A 211 -7.16 0.98 19.43
C GLY A 211 -6.51 -0.38 19.60
N ARG A 212 -6.93 -1.43 18.87
CA ARG A 212 -6.29 -2.76 18.99
C ARG A 212 -4.94 -2.90 18.27
N TYR A 213 -4.69 -2.08 17.26
CA TYR A 213 -3.45 -2.14 16.46
C TYR A 213 -2.61 -0.86 16.51
N ALA A 214 -3.08 0.18 17.21
CA ALA A 214 -2.37 1.46 17.31
C ALA A 214 -0.94 1.25 17.85
N ALA A 215 -0.76 0.40 18.85
CA ALA A 215 0.57 0.13 19.41
C ALA A 215 1.52 -0.57 18.41
N GLY A 216 1.02 -1.46 17.55
CA GLY A 216 1.84 -2.15 16.54
C GLY A 216 2.29 -1.22 15.42
N THR A 217 1.43 -0.29 15.01
CA THR A 217 1.76 0.73 14.00
C THR A 217 2.78 1.75 14.51
N TRP A 218 2.75 2.11 15.80
CA TRP A 218 3.76 3.01 16.37
C TRP A 218 5.16 2.38 16.44
N VAL A 219 5.23 1.08 16.72
CA VAL A 219 6.49 0.33 16.75
C VAL A 219 7.08 0.17 15.35
N SER A 220 6.26 -0.09 14.32
CA SER A 220 6.76 -0.17 12.94
C SER A 220 7.28 1.18 12.42
N TRP A 221 6.64 2.29 12.82
CA TRP A 221 7.11 3.63 12.48
C TRP A 221 8.46 3.96 13.13
N GLY A 222 8.64 3.74 14.44
CA GLY A 222 9.92 4.01 15.11
C GLY A 222 11.11 3.23 14.52
N VAL A 223 10.83 2.03 14.02
CA VAL A 223 11.81 1.13 13.40
C VAL A 223 12.14 1.54 11.96
N MET A 224 11.20 2.18 11.27
CA MET A 224 11.43 2.79 9.94
C MET A 224 12.28 4.07 10.02
N VAL A 225 12.11 4.91 11.05
CA VAL A 225 12.87 6.17 11.15
C VAL A 225 14.34 5.95 11.51
N ASP A 226 14.67 4.85 12.19
CA ASP A 226 16.05 4.51 12.63
C ASP A 226 16.77 3.49 11.72
N GLY A 227 16.28 3.29 10.48
CA GLY A 227 16.96 2.48 9.46
C GLY A 227 16.86 0.96 9.64
N GLY A 228 15.84 0.49 10.38
CA GLY A 228 15.68 -0.91 10.77
C GLY A 228 14.40 -1.58 10.28
N GLY A 229 13.81 -1.14 9.16
CA GLY A 229 12.48 -1.58 8.68
C GLY A 229 12.27 -3.11 8.64
N PRO A 230 11.01 -3.57 8.69
CA PRO A 230 10.69 -4.99 8.59
C PRO A 230 11.08 -5.49 7.19
N THR A 231 12.13 -6.31 7.13
CA THR A 231 12.44 -7.11 5.95
C THR A 231 11.65 -8.42 6.02
N GLY A 232 11.53 -9.17 4.91
CA GLY A 232 10.97 -10.53 4.91
C GLY A 232 11.66 -11.52 5.88
N ALA A 233 12.80 -11.13 6.49
CA ALA A 233 13.52 -11.87 7.53
C ALA A 233 13.37 -11.27 8.95
N GLY A 234 12.51 -10.27 9.13
CA GLY A 234 12.32 -9.52 10.38
C GLY A 234 13.12 -8.20 10.45
N PRO A 235 13.11 -7.52 11.60
CA PRO A 235 13.74 -6.21 11.77
C PRO A 235 15.28 -6.27 11.72
N VAL A 236 15.90 -5.28 11.09
CA VAL A 236 17.37 -5.18 10.91
C VAL A 236 18.04 -4.68 12.21
N PRO A 237 19.28 -5.10 12.53
CA PRO A 237 20.03 -4.55 13.66
C PRO A 237 20.08 -3.01 13.66
N PRO A 238 20.04 -2.37 14.84
CA PRO A 238 20.34 -2.97 16.15
C PRO A 238 19.07 -3.25 16.99
N TRP A 239 17.90 -3.33 16.35
CA TRP A 239 16.58 -3.48 16.99
C TRP A 239 16.05 -4.92 17.04
N ASN A 240 16.64 -5.82 16.26
CA ASN A 240 16.23 -7.23 16.12
C ASN A 240 15.92 -7.96 17.45
N PRO A 241 16.75 -7.90 18.52
CA PRO A 241 16.42 -8.60 19.77
C PRO A 241 15.21 -7.99 20.51
N TYR A 242 15.09 -6.66 20.55
CA TYR A 242 14.04 -5.98 21.31
C TYR A 242 12.65 -6.11 20.65
N ILE A 243 12.60 -6.06 19.32
CA ILE A 243 11.35 -6.24 18.58
C ILE A 243 10.88 -7.69 18.64
N ARG A 244 11.79 -8.67 18.63
CA ARG A 244 11.42 -10.08 18.86
C ARG A 244 10.80 -10.29 20.23
N GLU A 245 11.36 -9.68 21.28
CA GLU A 245 10.81 -9.76 22.63
C GLU A 245 9.44 -9.07 22.74
N LEU A 246 9.27 -7.93 22.08
CA LEU A 246 7.99 -7.23 22.03
C LEU A 246 6.94 -8.02 21.24
N ALA A 247 7.31 -8.57 20.08
CA ALA A 247 6.46 -9.42 19.26
C ALA A 247 6.06 -10.71 20.01
N ALA A 248 6.97 -11.30 20.79
CA ALA A 248 6.67 -12.45 21.65
C ALA A 248 5.64 -12.08 22.72
N GLY A 249 5.75 -10.90 23.34
CA GLY A 249 4.75 -10.39 24.28
C GLY A 249 3.37 -10.21 23.64
N LEU A 250 3.31 -9.66 22.43
CA LEU A 250 2.06 -9.50 21.67
C LEU A 250 1.46 -10.85 21.24
N ALA A 251 2.29 -11.79 20.81
CA ALA A 251 1.86 -13.16 20.47
C ALA A 251 1.31 -13.91 21.69
N LEU A 252 1.91 -13.73 22.88
CA LEU A 252 1.38 -14.27 24.12
C LEU A 252 0.01 -13.65 24.48
N ALA A 253 -0.17 -12.35 24.24
CA ALA A 253 -1.45 -11.68 24.44
C ALA A 253 -2.54 -12.20 23.48
N ASP A 254 -2.20 -12.46 22.20
CA ASP A 254 -3.12 -13.10 21.26
C ASP A 254 -3.46 -14.54 21.70
N ALA A 255 -2.45 -15.33 22.09
CA ALA A 255 -2.63 -16.69 22.58
C ALA A 255 -3.53 -16.74 23.83
N ALA A 256 -3.51 -15.70 24.68
CA ALA A 256 -4.38 -15.61 25.85
C ALA A 256 -5.89 -15.61 25.49
N SER A 257 -6.25 -15.19 24.28
CA SER A 257 -7.63 -15.26 23.80
C SER A 257 -8.07 -16.70 23.50
N LYS A 258 -7.12 -17.58 23.17
CA LYS A 258 -7.32 -18.98 22.71
C LYS A 258 -7.19 -20.01 23.84
N VAL A 259 -6.64 -19.64 25.00
CA VAL A 259 -6.55 -20.52 26.18
C VAL A 259 -7.83 -20.52 27.02
N SER A 260 -7.94 -21.51 27.91
CA SER A 260 -9.08 -21.60 28.84
C SER A 260 -9.23 -20.35 29.71
N PRO A 261 -10.46 -19.95 30.10
CA PRO A 261 -10.69 -18.77 30.93
C PRO A 261 -9.92 -18.77 32.25
N ARG A 262 -9.63 -19.96 32.81
CA ARG A 262 -8.86 -20.13 34.05
C ARG A 262 -7.37 -19.79 33.88
N LEU A 263 -6.83 -19.89 32.67
CA LEU A 263 -5.42 -19.62 32.36
C LEU A 263 -5.20 -18.24 31.75
N ARG A 264 -6.25 -17.65 31.16
CA ARG A 264 -6.18 -16.36 30.45
C ARG A 264 -5.53 -15.24 31.26
N ALA A 265 -5.88 -15.10 32.54
CA ALA A 265 -5.32 -14.05 33.39
C ALA A 265 -3.79 -14.20 33.57
N ASN A 266 -3.31 -15.44 33.76
CA ASN A 266 -1.89 -15.72 33.93
C ASN A 266 -1.10 -15.53 32.62
N VAL A 267 -1.71 -15.86 31.47
CA VAL A 267 -1.07 -15.65 30.16
C VAL A 267 -1.01 -14.16 29.81
N LEU A 268 -2.04 -13.38 30.15
CA LEU A 268 -2.02 -11.92 29.99
C LEU A 268 -0.99 -11.24 30.92
N ASP A 269 -0.86 -11.70 32.16
CA ASP A 269 0.15 -11.19 33.09
C ASP A 269 1.58 -11.48 32.58
N LEU A 270 1.81 -12.68 32.03
CA LEU A 270 3.08 -13.04 31.42
C LEU A 270 3.38 -12.19 30.17
N ALA A 271 2.38 -11.98 29.30
CA ALA A 271 2.49 -11.12 28.13
C ALA A 271 2.85 -9.68 28.52
N ALA A 272 2.18 -9.13 29.55
CA ALA A 272 2.44 -7.78 30.04
C ALA A 272 3.86 -7.65 30.61
N LYS A 273 4.35 -8.64 31.37
CA LYS A 273 5.73 -8.68 31.86
C LYS A 273 6.74 -8.70 30.71
N GLN A 274 6.50 -9.51 29.69
CA GLN A 274 7.37 -9.60 28.52
C GLN A 274 7.45 -8.27 27.75
N VAL A 275 6.32 -7.59 27.55
CA VAL A 275 6.26 -6.26 26.93
C VAL A 275 7.00 -5.21 27.79
N SER A 276 6.86 -5.26 29.12
CA SER A 276 7.55 -4.34 30.03
C SER A 276 9.07 -4.48 29.94
N ILE A 277 9.59 -5.72 29.96
CA ILE A 277 11.02 -6.00 29.85
C ILE A 277 11.59 -5.46 28.54
N ALA A 278 10.92 -5.74 27.42
CA ALA A 278 11.32 -5.23 26.11
C ALA A 278 11.33 -3.69 26.07
N THR A 279 10.30 -3.06 26.66
CA THR A 279 10.15 -1.60 26.70
C THR A 279 11.26 -0.94 27.53
N ASP A 280 11.59 -1.49 28.69
CA ASP A 280 12.67 -0.98 29.54
C ASP A 280 14.04 -1.09 28.86
N ALA A 281 14.27 -2.18 28.14
CA ALA A 281 15.49 -2.39 27.36
C ALA A 281 15.63 -1.37 26.21
N ILE A 282 14.54 -1.09 25.51
CA ILE A 282 14.47 -0.04 24.47
C ILE A 282 14.77 1.34 25.08
N LYS A 283 14.10 1.68 26.18
CA LYS A 283 14.27 2.97 26.86
C LYS A 283 15.72 3.21 27.28
N LYS A 284 16.38 2.19 27.85
CA LYS A 284 17.79 2.26 28.24
C LYS A 284 18.71 2.52 27.05
N LYS A 285 18.41 1.93 25.89
CA LYS A 285 19.17 2.13 24.66
C LYS A 285 19.00 3.54 24.09
N MET A 286 17.77 4.05 24.04
CA MET A 286 17.50 5.43 23.60
C MET A 286 18.27 6.46 24.46
N GLN A 287 18.33 6.23 25.78
CA GLN A 287 19.08 7.09 26.68
C GLN A 287 20.60 7.02 26.43
N ALA A 288 21.13 5.83 26.14
CA ALA A 288 22.55 5.66 25.82
C ALA A 288 22.93 6.38 24.51
N THR A 289 22.10 6.29 23.46
CA THR A 289 22.33 7.00 22.19
C THR A 289 22.32 8.51 22.38
N LYS A 290 21.31 9.04 23.10
CA LYS A 290 21.20 10.47 23.38
C LYS A 290 22.45 11.02 24.09
N ASN A 291 23.01 10.26 25.03
CA ASN A 291 24.21 10.67 25.75
C ASN A 291 25.46 10.62 24.86
N ALA A 292 25.55 9.67 23.92
CA ALA A 292 26.68 9.57 22.99
C ALA A 292 26.72 10.67 21.92
N GLU A 293 25.58 11.30 21.61
CA GLU A 293 25.49 12.43 20.67
C GLU A 293 25.76 13.80 21.34
N SER A 294 25.90 13.84 22.67
CA SER A 294 26.13 15.06 23.44
C SER A 294 27.58 15.23 23.94
N ASP A 295 28.45 14.28 23.61
CA ASP A 295 29.91 14.32 23.83
C ASP A 295 30.65 14.56 22.49
#